data_AF-F3ZZF7-F1
#
_entry.id   AF-F3ZZF7-F1
#
_cell.length_a   1.000
_cell.length_b   1.000
_cell.length_c   1.000
_cell.angle_alpha   90.00
_cell.angle_beta   90.00
_cell.angle_gamma   90.00
#
_symmetry.space_group_name_H-M   'P 1'
#
loop_
_entity.id
_entity.type
_entity.pdbx_description
1 polymer ?
#
loop_
_entity_poly.entity_id
_entity_poly.type
_entity_poly.pdbx_seq_one_letter_code
_entity_poly.pdbx_strand_id
1 'polypeptide(L)'
;MGVVPKWVFRCIEHYLYNYFDEKRQLEHDKQDIIESSPPELEPGGNGKSRHGDPTAIKGIKVSSGDIRMRELWLSIVDDILADYRGTEYEALIQKRYFDQLGYTQICMELNISQPTFFRWRNEIVEHGINLAISKGLVRYNDLRRKDI
;
A
#
# COMPACT_ATOMS: atom_id res chain seq x y z
N MET A 1 -8.93 -2.10 -19.39
CA MET A 1 -7.88 -1.70 -18.44
C MET A 1 -8.11 -0.23 -18.10
N GLY A 2 -8.56 0.07 -16.88
CA GLY A 2 -8.84 1.44 -16.45
C GLY A 2 -7.54 2.25 -16.37
N VAL A 3 -7.63 3.56 -16.62
CA VAL A 3 -6.48 4.47 -16.47
C VAL A 3 -6.24 4.66 -14.98
N VAL A 4 -5.54 3.71 -14.35
CA VAL A 4 -5.13 3.84 -12.95
C VAL A 4 -3.71 4.40 -12.92
N PRO A 5 -3.45 5.45 -12.12
CA PRO A 5 -2.12 5.99 -11.95
C PRO A 5 -1.16 4.95 -11.37
N LYS A 6 0.02 4.83 -11.97
CA LYS A 6 1.07 3.90 -11.54
C LYS A 6 1.47 4.08 -10.07
N TRP A 7 1.31 5.27 -9.52
CA TRP A 7 1.65 5.56 -8.12
C TRP A 7 0.71 4.84 -7.14
N VAL A 8 -0.60 4.74 -7.44
CA VAL A 8 -1.58 4.06 -6.56
C VAL A 8 -1.27 2.58 -6.52
N PHE A 9 -1.02 1.99 -7.69
CA PHE A 9 -0.62 0.59 -7.84
C PHE A 9 0.60 0.27 -6.97
N ARG A 10 1.65 1.09 -7.06
CA ARG A 10 2.87 0.93 -6.27
C ARG A 10 2.62 1.10 -4.77
N CYS A 11 1.74 2.02 -4.37
CA CYS A 11 1.39 2.20 -2.95
C CYS A 11 0.75 0.94 -2.38
N ILE A 12 -0.26 0.38 -3.06
CA ILE A 12 -0.94 -0.83 -2.59
C ILE A 12 0.03 -2.00 -2.52
N GLU A 13 0.86 -2.19 -3.56
CA GLU A 13 1.90 -3.23 -3.51
C GLU A 13 2.88 -3.03 -2.36
N HIS A 14 3.29 -1.79 -2.10
CA HIS A 14 4.18 -1.49 -0.98
C HIS A 14 3.56 -1.87 0.36
N TYR A 15 2.29 -1.53 0.61
CA TYR A 15 1.61 -1.92 1.85
C TYR A 15 1.35 -3.42 1.94
N LEU A 16 1.08 -4.11 0.82
CA LEU A 16 0.99 -5.57 0.80
C LEU A 16 2.33 -6.22 1.18
N TYR A 17 3.44 -5.74 0.61
CA TYR A 17 4.78 -6.26 0.90
C TYR A 17 5.23 -6.00 2.34
N ASN A 18 4.93 -4.82 2.87
CA ASN A 18 5.39 -4.40 4.19
C ASN A 18 4.29 -4.53 5.26
N TYR A 19 3.23 -5.29 5.00
CA TYR A 19 2.05 -5.35 5.87
C TYR A 19 2.39 -5.60 7.34
N PHE A 20 3.21 -6.61 7.63
CA PHE A 20 3.59 -6.95 9.01
C PHE A 20 4.48 -5.89 9.66
N ASP A 21 5.39 -5.28 8.91
CA ASP A 21 6.30 -4.26 9.42
C ASP A 21 5.56 -2.94 9.68
N GLU A 22 4.72 -2.51 8.74
CA GLU A 22 3.88 -1.32 8.87
C GLU A 22 2.88 -1.46 10.04
N LYS A 23 2.28 -2.64 10.22
CA LYS A 23 1.39 -2.90 11.36
C LYS A 23 2.12 -2.79 12.70
N ARG A 24 3.34 -3.32 12.79
CA ARG A 24 4.18 -3.21 13.99
C ARG A 24 4.61 -1.78 14.26
N GLN A 25 5.04 -1.05 13.23
CA GLN A 25 5.42 0.36 13.36
C GLN A 25 4.25 1.23 13.81
N LEU A 26 3.05 1.00 13.25
CA LEU A 26 1.86 1.73 13.65
C LEU A 26 1.49 1.50 15.11
N GLU A 27 1.62 0.27 15.61
CA GLU A 27 1.39 -0.04 17.03
C GLU A 27 2.40 0.66 17.93
N HIS A 28 3.68 0.67 17.54
CA HIS A 28 4.75 1.38 18.26
C HIS A 28 4.48 2.88 18.31
N ASP A 29 4.18 3.50 17.16
CA ASP A 29 3.91 4.94 17.07
C ASP A 29 2.69 5.37 17.92
N LYS A 30 1.68 4.49 18.04
CA LYS A 30 0.54 4.73 18.93
C LYS A 30 0.92 4.65 20.40
N GLN A 31 1.77 3.69 20.77
CA GLN A 31 2.28 3.54 22.13
C GLN A 31 3.13 4.75 22.52
N ASP A 32 4.03 5.20 21.64
CA ASP A 32 4.87 6.38 21.86
C ASP A 32 4.04 7.65 22.11
N ILE A 33 2.90 7.83 21.41
CA ILE A 33 1.99 8.96 21.65
C ILE A 33 1.29 8.87 23.01
N ILE A 34 0.93 7.67 23.45
CA ILE A 34 0.27 7.46 24.75
C ILE A 34 1.27 7.66 25.90
N GLU A 35 2.51 7.22 25.71
CA GLU A 35 3.59 7.27 26.70
C GLU A 35 4.30 8.63 26.75
N SER A 36 4.24 9.42 25.65
CA SER A 36 4.72 10.80 25.66
C SER A 36 3.75 11.72 26.39
N SER A 37 4.21 12.29 27.51
CA SER A 37 3.60 13.47 28.13
C SER A 37 3.60 14.64 27.12
N PRO A 38 2.65 15.60 27.18
CA PRO A 38 2.44 16.57 26.10
C PRO A 38 3.73 17.31 25.74
N PRO A 39 4.12 17.39 24.45
CA PRO A 39 5.31 18.13 24.08
C PRO A 39 5.06 19.63 24.22
N GLU A 40 5.95 20.31 24.96
CA GLU A 40 6.14 21.76 24.83
C GLU A 40 6.49 22.05 23.36
N LEU A 41 5.61 22.82 22.71
CA LEU A 41 5.74 23.19 21.29
C LEU A 41 6.89 24.19 21.12
N GLU A 42 8.05 23.75 20.64
CA GLU A 42 9.04 24.66 20.04
C GLU A 42 8.90 24.73 18.51
N PRO A 43 8.87 25.94 17.91
CA PRO A 43 8.81 26.10 16.46
C PRO A 43 10.21 26.23 15.86
N GLY A 44 10.67 25.25 15.05
CA GLY A 44 12.03 25.26 14.50
C GLY A 44 12.22 24.61 13.14
N GLY A 45 12.04 25.40 12.07
CA GLY A 45 13.00 25.63 10.99
C GLY A 45 13.70 24.50 10.19
N ASN A 46 13.57 24.62 8.86
CA ASN A 46 14.58 24.42 7.81
C ASN A 46 14.93 23.01 7.27
N GLY A 47 14.41 22.76 6.06
CA GLY A 47 15.25 22.73 4.85
C GLY A 47 15.95 21.43 4.47
N LYS A 48 15.54 20.84 3.32
CA LYS A 48 16.47 20.27 2.31
C LYS A 48 15.73 19.96 1.00
N SER A 49 16.26 20.56 -0.07
CA SER A 49 15.91 20.30 -1.47
C SER A 49 16.13 18.82 -1.82
N ARG A 50 15.11 18.17 -2.40
CA ARG A 50 15.30 16.97 -3.21
C ARG A 50 14.33 17.02 -4.38
N HIS A 51 14.87 17.29 -5.56
CA HIS A 51 14.20 17.29 -6.84
C HIS A 51 13.93 15.83 -7.24
N GLY A 52 12.82 15.28 -6.76
CA GLY A 52 12.18 14.09 -7.31
C GLY A 52 10.72 14.44 -7.50
N ASP A 53 10.08 13.90 -8.52
CA ASP A 53 8.72 14.28 -8.92
C ASP A 53 7.81 14.59 -7.73
N PRO A 54 7.22 15.80 -7.63
CA PRO A 54 6.39 16.19 -6.49
C PRO A 54 5.21 15.24 -6.29
N THR A 55 4.83 14.48 -7.31
CA THR A 55 3.81 13.42 -7.25
C THR A 55 4.32 12.15 -6.56
N ALA A 56 5.55 11.71 -6.85
CA ALA A 56 6.18 10.57 -6.20
C ALA A 56 6.60 10.90 -4.75
N ILE A 57 7.10 12.11 -4.52
CA ILE A 57 7.46 12.60 -3.18
C ILE A 57 6.22 12.84 -2.32
N LYS A 58 5.10 13.32 -2.88
CA LYS A 58 3.84 13.41 -2.11
C LYS A 58 3.26 12.03 -1.79
N GLY A 59 3.39 11.04 -2.67
CA GLY A 59 2.97 9.66 -2.38
C GLY A 59 3.75 9.03 -1.23
N ILE A 60 5.06 9.29 -1.14
CA ILE A 60 5.94 8.73 -0.11
C ILE A 60 5.90 9.56 1.19
N LYS A 61 5.73 10.89 1.12
CA LYS A 61 5.67 11.75 2.33
C LYS A 61 4.35 11.62 3.10
N VAL A 62 3.36 10.98 2.49
CA VAL A 62 2.09 10.62 3.13
C VAL A 62 2.21 9.34 3.95
N SER A 63 3.20 8.47 3.71
CA SER A 63 3.41 7.26 4.52
C SER A 63 4.25 7.52 5.78
N SER A 64 5.06 8.58 5.84
CA SER A 64 6.00 8.79 6.97
C SER A 64 5.55 9.80 8.03
N GLY A 65 4.36 10.40 7.93
CA GLY A 65 3.96 11.49 8.84
C GLY A 65 2.52 11.47 9.35
N ASP A 66 1.63 10.71 8.74
CA ASP A 66 0.21 10.67 9.12
C ASP A 66 -0.19 9.23 9.52
N ILE A 67 -0.21 8.97 10.84
CA ILE A 67 -0.64 7.70 11.44
C ILE A 67 -2.02 7.29 10.90
N ARG A 68 -2.93 8.24 10.74
CA ARG A 68 -4.28 7.98 10.25
C ARG A 68 -4.29 7.51 8.81
N MET A 69 -3.39 8.04 7.98
CA MET A 69 -3.29 7.60 6.60
C MET A 69 -2.71 6.18 6.49
N ARG A 70 -1.69 5.86 7.31
CA ARG A 70 -1.16 4.50 7.41
C ARG A 70 -2.22 3.50 7.88
N GLU A 71 -3.03 3.86 8.88
CA GLU A 71 -4.18 3.06 9.32
C GLU A 71 -5.15 2.77 8.17
N LEU A 72 -5.48 3.79 7.38
CA LEU A 72 -6.40 3.62 6.26
C LEU A 72 -5.83 2.68 5.20
N TRP A 73 -4.54 2.78 4.86
CA TRP A 73 -3.88 1.86 3.93
C TRP A 73 -3.80 0.43 4.47
N LEU A 74 -3.45 0.26 5.74
CA LEU A 74 -3.47 -1.05 6.40
C LEU A 74 -4.88 -1.66 6.40
N SER A 75 -5.91 -0.84 6.64
CA SER A 75 -7.30 -1.30 6.57
C SER A 75 -7.70 -1.78 5.18
N ILE A 76 -7.13 -1.20 4.12
CA ILE A 76 -7.35 -1.68 2.74
C ILE A 76 -6.72 -3.07 2.58
N VAL A 77 -5.51 -3.28 3.10
CA VAL A 77 -4.87 -4.59 3.05
C VAL A 77 -5.67 -5.62 3.85
N ASP A 78 -6.16 -5.25 5.03
CA ASP A 78 -7.03 -6.11 5.84
C ASP A 78 -8.31 -6.51 5.07
N ASP A 79 -8.95 -5.55 4.39
CA ASP A 79 -10.13 -5.81 3.56
C ASP A 79 -9.81 -6.73 2.37
N ILE A 80 -8.67 -6.53 1.68
CA ILE A 80 -8.20 -7.43 0.60
C ILE A 80 -8.05 -8.86 1.13
N LEU A 81 -7.40 -9.03 2.29
CA LEU A 81 -7.20 -10.35 2.89
C LEU A 81 -8.51 -11.00 3.32
N ALA A 82 -9.46 -10.21 3.83
CA ALA A 82 -10.78 -10.70 4.19
C ALA A 82 -11.58 -11.17 2.96
N ASP A 83 -11.57 -10.37 1.89
CA ASP A 83 -12.34 -10.63 0.67
C ASP A 83 -11.82 -11.85 -0.11
N TYR A 84 -10.51 -12.08 -0.10
CA TYR A 84 -9.89 -13.21 -0.80
C TYR A 84 -9.69 -14.47 0.05
N ARG A 85 -10.09 -14.46 1.33
CA ARG A 85 -9.96 -15.61 2.23
C ARG A 85 -10.66 -16.84 1.64
N GLY A 86 -9.95 -17.97 1.60
CA GLY A 86 -10.45 -19.24 1.06
C GLY A 86 -10.47 -19.32 -0.46
N THR A 87 -9.91 -18.33 -1.17
CA THR A 87 -9.77 -18.35 -2.64
C THR A 87 -8.33 -18.65 -3.06
N GLU A 88 -8.11 -18.95 -4.34
CA GLU A 88 -6.75 -19.15 -4.89
C GLU A 88 -5.87 -17.89 -4.79
N TYR A 89 -6.50 -16.71 -4.73
CA TYR A 89 -5.81 -15.44 -4.54
C TYR A 89 -5.16 -15.32 -3.16
N GLU A 90 -5.73 -15.95 -2.12
CA GLU A 90 -5.13 -15.97 -0.77
C GLU A 90 -3.74 -16.62 -0.82
N ALA A 91 -3.62 -17.76 -1.50
CA ALA A 91 -2.35 -18.47 -1.65
C ALA A 91 -1.33 -17.65 -2.46
N LEU A 92 -1.79 -16.91 -3.47
CA LEU A 92 -0.94 -15.97 -4.20
C LEU A 92 -0.46 -14.82 -3.30
N ILE A 93 -1.36 -14.23 -2.50
CA ILE A 93 -1.02 -13.12 -1.61
C ILE A 93 0.02 -13.56 -0.60
N GLN A 94 -0.22 -14.68 0.08
CA GLN A 94 0.71 -15.27 1.04
C GLN A 94 2.10 -15.45 0.42
N LYS A 95 2.17 -16.18 -0.69
CA LYS A 95 3.46 -16.50 -1.31
C LYS A 95 4.18 -15.28 -1.89
N ARG A 96 3.43 -14.36 -2.49
CA ARG A 96 4.02 -13.21 -3.19
C ARG A 96 4.47 -12.10 -2.25
N TYR A 97 3.63 -11.77 -1.28
CA TYR A 97 3.82 -10.58 -0.46
C TYR A 97 4.38 -10.91 0.92
N PHE A 98 3.97 -12.02 1.53
CA PHE A 98 4.41 -12.38 2.88
C PHE A 98 5.66 -13.27 2.84
N ASP A 99 5.66 -14.31 2.00
CA ASP A 99 6.82 -15.19 1.83
C ASP A 99 7.85 -14.60 0.83
N GLN A 100 7.47 -13.51 0.14
CA GLN A 100 8.28 -12.76 -0.83
C GLN A 100 8.91 -13.61 -1.95
N LEU A 101 8.21 -14.67 -2.36
CA LEU A 101 8.70 -15.59 -3.39
C LEU A 101 8.72 -14.95 -4.79
N GLY A 102 9.65 -15.42 -5.62
CA GLY A 102 9.72 -15.07 -7.03
C GLY A 102 8.54 -15.66 -7.82
N TYR A 103 8.09 -14.97 -8.87
CA TYR A 103 6.93 -15.41 -9.66
C TYR A 103 7.09 -16.82 -10.25
N THR A 104 8.30 -17.21 -10.65
CA THR A 104 8.57 -18.55 -11.19
C THR A 104 8.28 -19.64 -10.17
N GLN A 105 8.73 -19.45 -8.92
CA GLN A 105 8.48 -20.38 -7.83
C GLN A 105 6.99 -20.45 -7.50
N ILE A 106 6.31 -19.31 -7.46
CA ILE A 106 4.86 -19.24 -7.22
C ILE A 106 4.09 -19.99 -8.31
N CYS A 107 4.47 -19.82 -9.58
CA CYS A 107 3.84 -20.53 -10.70
C CYS A 107 3.97 -22.05 -10.55
N MET A 108 5.13 -22.53 -10.11
CA MET A 108 5.36 -23.96 -9.85
C MET A 108 4.54 -24.45 -8.66
N GLU A 109 4.56 -23.72 -7.54
CA GLU A 109 3.88 -24.14 -6.30
C GLU A 109 2.35 -24.09 -6.40
N LEU A 110 1.81 -23.11 -7.12
CA LEU A 110 0.36 -22.99 -7.33
C LEU A 110 -0.12 -23.70 -8.61
N ASN A 111 0.80 -24.30 -9.38
CA ASN A 111 0.51 -24.92 -10.67
C ASN A 111 -0.25 -23.99 -11.64
N ILE A 112 0.18 -22.72 -11.71
CA ILE A 112 -0.40 -21.69 -12.58
C ILE A 112 0.59 -21.24 -13.64
N SER A 113 0.06 -20.75 -14.76
CA SER A 113 0.87 -20.15 -15.81
C SER A 113 1.31 -18.73 -15.45
N GLN A 114 2.44 -18.27 -16.01
CA GLN A 114 2.92 -16.90 -15.83
C GLN A 114 1.87 -15.83 -16.19
N PRO A 115 1.10 -15.95 -17.29
CA PRO A 115 0.00 -15.02 -17.57
C PRO A 115 -1.07 -15.00 -16.47
N THR A 116 -1.37 -16.16 -15.87
CA THR A 116 -2.34 -16.25 -14.77
C THR A 116 -1.83 -15.56 -13.52
N PHE A 117 -0.55 -15.73 -13.18
CA PHE A 117 0.10 -15.02 -12.08
C PHE A 117 -0.03 -13.49 -12.24
N PHE A 118 0.32 -12.94 -13.42
CA PHE A 118 0.25 -11.49 -13.63
C PHE A 118 -1.18 -10.97 -13.67
N ARG A 119 -2.12 -11.75 -14.22
CA ARG A 119 -3.54 -11.40 -14.19
C ARG A 119 -4.05 -11.33 -12.75
N TRP A 120 -3.81 -12.37 -11.95
CA TRP A 120 -4.26 -12.40 -10.56
C TRP A 120 -3.64 -11.31 -9.70
N ARG A 121 -2.34 -11.06 -9.87
CA ARG A 121 -1.66 -9.93 -9.23
C ARG A 121 -2.33 -8.60 -9.57
N ASN A 122 -2.64 -8.37 -10.85
CA ASN A 122 -3.30 -7.15 -11.28
C ASN A 122 -4.71 -7.04 -10.67
N GLU A 123 -5.48 -8.13 -10.65
CA GLU A 123 -6.82 -8.17 -10.05
C GLU A 123 -6.80 -7.85 -8.55
N ILE A 124 -5.84 -8.39 -7.79
CA ILE A 124 -5.66 -8.07 -6.36
C ILE A 124 -5.40 -6.57 -6.17
N VAL A 125 -4.48 -6.01 -6.96
CA VAL A 125 -4.14 -4.59 -6.83
C VAL A 125 -5.29 -3.71 -7.31
N GLU A 126 -6.00 -4.08 -8.38
CA GLU A 126 -7.21 -3.40 -8.86
C GLU A 126 -8.33 -3.41 -7.82
N HIS A 127 -8.52 -4.53 -7.10
CA HIS A 127 -9.44 -4.59 -5.97
C HIS A 127 -9.04 -3.62 -4.86
N GLY A 128 -7.76 -3.59 -4.49
CA GLY A 128 -7.22 -2.61 -3.54
C GLY A 128 -7.42 -1.15 -3.99
N ILE A 129 -7.31 -0.87 -5.29
CA ILE A 129 -7.56 0.47 -5.84
C ILE A 129 -9.04 0.85 -5.65
N ASN A 130 -9.96 -0.08 -5.92
CA ASN A 130 -11.38 0.15 -5.72
C ASN A 130 -11.72 0.43 -4.26
N LEU A 131 -11.11 -0.30 -3.33
CA LEU A 131 -11.23 -0.05 -1.88
C LEU A 131 -10.64 1.32 -1.49
N ALA A 132 -9.51 1.72 -2.06
CA ALA A 132 -8.92 3.03 -1.82
C ALA A 132 -9.80 4.18 -2.34
N ILE A 133 -10.50 3.97 -3.46
CA ILE A 133 -11.47 4.93 -4.00
C ILE A 133 -12.70 4.99 -3.09
N SER A 134 -13.24 3.84 -2.65
CA SER A 134 -14.44 3.78 -1.82
C SER A 134 -14.23 4.44 -0.46
N LYS A 135 -13.02 4.32 0.12
CA LYS A 135 -12.60 5.00 1.35
C LYS A 135 -12.17 6.46 1.15
N GLY A 136 -12.18 6.96 -0.09
CA GLY A 136 -11.84 8.34 -0.42
C GLY A 136 -10.34 8.70 -0.33
N LEU A 137 -9.45 7.71 -0.22
CA LEU A 137 -7.99 7.94 -0.24
C LEU A 137 -7.51 8.40 -1.61
N VAL A 138 -8.16 7.90 -2.67
CA VAL A 138 -7.85 8.23 -4.05
C VAL A 138 -9.05 8.91 -4.67
N ARG A 139 -8.89 10.16 -5.11
CA ARG A 139 -9.97 10.89 -5.77
C ARG A 139 -9.99 10.55 -7.26
N TYR A 140 -11.19 10.52 -7.84
CA TYR A 140 -11.39 10.31 -9.28
C TYR A 140 -10.54 11.25 -10.15
N ASN A 141 -10.36 12.50 -9.73
CA ASN A 141 -9.53 13.47 -10.44
C ASN A 141 -8.05 13.08 -10.49
N ASP A 142 -7.55 12.35 -9.50
CA ASP A 142 -6.18 11.85 -9.47
C ASP A 142 -6.01 10.65 -10.41
N LEU A 143 -7.07 9.88 -10.65
CA LEU A 143 -7.10 8.80 -11.65
C LEU A 143 -7.04 9.33 -13.08
N ARG A 144 -7.60 10.52 -13.31
CA ARG A 144 -7.73 11.13 -14.64
C ARG A 144 -6.50 11.92 -15.09
N ARG A 145 -5.54 12.23 -14.20
CA ARG A 145 -4.31 12.93 -14.60
C ARG A 145 -3.48 12.02 -15.52
N LYS A 146 -3.66 12.19 -16.82
CA LYS A 146 -2.60 11.88 -17.79
C LYS A 146 -1.47 12.85 -17.45
N ASP A 147 -0.31 12.31 -17.09
CA ASP A 147 0.93 13.08 -17.14
C ASP A 147 1.00 13.69 -18.55
N ILE A 148 0.84 15.01 -18.63
CA ILE A 148 1.05 15.82 -19.84
C ILE A 148 2.55 16.05 -19.96
#